data_AF-A0A841ACH7-F1
#
_entry.id   AF-A0A841ACH7-F1
#
_cell.length_a   1.000
_cell.length_b   1.000
_cell.length_c   1.000
_cell.angle_alpha   90.00
_cell.angle_beta   90.00
_cell.angle_gamma   90.00
#
_symmetry.space_group_name_H-M   'P 1'
#
loop_
_entity.id
_entity.type
_entity.pdbx_description
1 polymer ?
#
loop_
_entity_poly.entity_id
_entity_poly.type
_entity_poly.pdbx_seq_one_letter_code
_entity_poly.pdbx_strand_id
1 'polypeptide(L)'
;MSHETIYQSLFVQGRGELRRELARCLRSGRAARKPRRTTDGRGRIPGMVMLSERPAEADDRAVPGHWEGDLILGEGSRSAVGTLVERSTRMTLLLHLPDGKSAEQVEAAMRAAISKLPPSLIRTITWDQGAEMSKHAAFTIATGIPIYFCDPHSPWQRGSNENTNGLLRQYLPKGTDLSVVSREKLDAIQDSLNGRPRKTLGYLTPSEKLAEFLAPTA
;
A
#
# COMPACT_ATOMS: atom_id res chain seq x y z
N MET A 1 -12.14 7.38 29.86
CA MET A 1 -10.77 7.19 29.32
C MET A 1 -10.85 7.16 27.80
N SER A 2 -9.96 7.84 27.07
CA SER A 2 -9.96 7.83 25.59
C SER A 2 -8.96 6.81 25.04
N HIS A 3 -9.17 6.34 23.81
CA HIS A 3 -8.19 5.50 23.09
C HIS A 3 -6.82 6.18 23.01
N GLU A 4 -6.79 7.52 22.88
CA GLU A 4 -5.57 8.34 22.88
C GLU A 4 -4.77 8.15 24.17
N THR A 5 -5.42 8.17 25.34
CA THR A 5 -4.79 7.97 26.65
C THR A 5 -4.17 6.57 26.78
N ILE A 6 -4.86 5.54 26.29
CA ILE A 6 -4.36 4.15 26.28
C ILE A 6 -3.13 4.01 25.36
N TYR A 7 -3.17 4.61 24.17
CA TYR A 7 -2.01 4.56 23.27
C TYR A 7 -0.82 5.37 23.82
N GLN A 8 -1.06 6.53 24.44
CA GLN A 8 0.01 7.35 25.02
C GLN A 8 0.69 6.64 26.19
N SER A 9 -0.05 5.93 27.05
CA SER A 9 0.54 5.20 28.18
C SER A 9 1.49 4.09 27.73
N LEU A 10 1.22 3.42 26.60
CA LEU A 10 2.12 2.43 26.00
C LEU A 10 3.48 3.04 25.57
N PHE A 11 3.50 4.29 25.09
CA PHE A 11 4.75 4.98 24.74
C PHE A 11 5.51 5.51 25.96
N VAL A 12 4.85 5.66 27.11
CA VAL A 12 5.45 6.15 28.36
C VAL A 12 6.15 5.01 29.12
N GLN A 13 5.53 3.82 29.17
CA GLN A 13 6.11 2.67 29.90
C GLN A 13 7.34 2.05 29.20
N GLY A 14 7.48 2.20 27.88
CA GLY A 14 8.64 1.68 27.13
C GLY A 14 9.94 2.48 27.27
N ARG A 15 9.97 3.58 28.04
CA ARG A 15 11.13 4.49 28.15
C ARG A 15 12.22 4.04 29.12
N GLY A 16 11.95 3.05 29.97
CA GLY A 16 12.84 2.69 31.10
C GLY A 16 13.92 1.64 30.79
N GLU A 17 13.69 0.71 29.87
CA GLU A 17 14.49 -0.54 29.85
C GLU A 17 15.29 -0.81 28.58
N LEU A 18 15.01 -0.13 27.45
CA LEU A 18 15.70 -0.40 26.19
C LEU A 18 16.95 0.49 26.03
N ARG A 19 18.15 -0.12 26.01
CA ARG A 19 19.42 0.59 25.72
C ARG A 19 19.29 1.40 24.43
N ARG A 20 19.83 2.62 24.43
CA ARG A 20 19.79 3.59 23.31
C ARG A 20 20.30 3.01 21.97
N GLU A 21 21.19 2.01 22.03
CA GLU A 21 21.72 1.29 20.88
C GLU A 21 20.67 0.39 20.22
N LEU A 22 19.88 -0.35 21.01
CA LEU A 22 18.79 -1.21 20.52
C LEU A 22 17.65 -0.38 19.93
N ALA A 23 17.39 0.81 20.48
CA ALA A 23 16.41 1.74 19.93
C ALA A 23 16.77 2.20 18.50
N ARG A 24 18.06 2.27 18.14
CA ARG A 24 18.50 2.57 16.75
C ARG A 24 18.20 1.43 15.79
N CYS A 25 18.09 0.19 16.28
CA CYS A 25 17.76 -0.98 15.48
C CYS A 25 16.24 -1.12 15.24
N LEU A 26 15.40 -0.34 15.94
CA LEU A 26 13.96 -0.37 15.75
C LEU A 26 13.59 0.22 14.38
N ARG A 27 12.67 -0.45 13.70
CA ARG A 27 12.16 -0.03 12.38
C ARG A 27 11.49 1.35 12.39
N SER A 28 10.92 1.74 13.53
CA SER A 28 10.31 3.06 13.70
C SER A 28 11.12 3.89 14.69
N GLY A 29 11.70 5.00 14.22
CA GLY A 29 12.39 5.96 15.08
C GLY A 29 11.47 6.91 15.87
N ARG A 30 10.17 6.59 16.00
CA ARG A 30 9.21 7.45 16.71
C ARG A 30 9.37 7.30 18.21
N ALA A 31 9.72 8.40 18.89
CA ALA A 31 9.77 8.48 20.35
C ALA A 31 8.41 8.83 21.02
N ALA A 32 7.41 9.19 20.20
CA ALA A 32 6.06 9.52 20.64
C ALA A 32 5.04 9.29 19.52
N ARG A 33 3.77 9.10 19.90
CA ARG A 33 2.64 9.11 18.96
C ARG A 33 2.52 10.51 18.35
N LYS A 34 2.24 10.58 17.04
CA LYS A 34 1.87 11.85 16.38
C LYS A 34 0.33 11.97 16.38
N PRO A 35 -0.22 13.14 16.74
CA PRO A 35 -1.66 13.36 16.70
C PRO A 35 -2.18 13.22 15.27
N ARG A 36 -3.43 12.77 15.13
CA ARG A 36 -4.09 12.67 13.83
C ARG A 36 -4.37 14.07 13.32
N ARG A 37 -3.78 14.47 12.19
CA ARG A 37 -4.16 15.71 11.49
C ARG A 37 -5.50 15.46 10.79
N THR A 38 -6.39 16.44 10.86
CA THR A 38 -7.56 16.53 9.98
C THR A 38 -7.06 16.79 8.56
N THR A 39 -7.51 15.99 7.62
CA THR A 39 -7.32 16.25 6.19
C THR A 39 -8.38 17.26 5.75
N ASP A 40 -7.96 18.32 5.07
CA ASP A 40 -8.88 19.26 4.43
C ASP A 40 -9.80 18.55 3.42
N GLY A 41 -11.02 19.07 3.29
CA GLY A 41 -12.04 18.59 2.36
C GLY A 41 -11.53 18.66 0.92
N ARG A 42 -11.04 17.53 0.41
CA ARG A 42 -10.71 17.37 -1.00
C ARG A 42 -12.02 17.23 -1.80
N GLY A 43 -12.01 17.71 -3.05
CA GLY A 43 -13.14 17.53 -3.96
C GLY A 43 -13.49 16.05 -4.15
N ARG A 44 -14.77 15.75 -4.34
CA ARG A 44 -15.26 14.38 -4.54
C ARG A 44 -15.01 13.95 -5.97
N ILE A 45 -14.41 12.78 -6.17
CA ILE A 45 -14.24 12.18 -7.49
C ILE A 45 -15.63 11.71 -7.98
N PRO A 46 -16.09 12.11 -9.17
CA PRO A 46 -17.36 11.64 -9.71
C PRO A 46 -17.26 10.16 -10.11
N GLY A 47 -18.35 9.40 -9.96
CA GLY A 47 -18.44 8.01 -10.42
C GLY A 47 -17.75 6.96 -9.54
N MET A 48 -17.34 7.31 -8.32
CA MET A 48 -16.75 6.34 -7.38
C MET A 48 -17.74 5.23 -7.02
N VAL A 49 -17.26 3.98 -7.10
CA VAL A 49 -17.91 2.81 -6.49
C VAL A 49 -17.30 2.61 -5.11
N MET A 50 -18.12 2.55 -4.06
CA MET A 50 -17.62 2.51 -2.69
C MET A 50 -17.16 1.10 -2.31
N LEU A 51 -16.24 1.00 -1.35
CA LEU A 51 -15.68 -0.27 -0.88
C LEU A 51 -16.77 -1.23 -0.36
N SER A 52 -17.86 -0.70 0.20
CA SER A 52 -19.01 -1.49 0.63
C SER A 52 -19.72 -2.25 -0.49
N GLU A 53 -19.52 -1.86 -1.75
CA GLU A 53 -20.11 -2.49 -2.93
C GLU A 53 -19.19 -3.56 -3.55
N ARG A 54 -18.02 -3.79 -2.96
CA ARG A 54 -17.07 -4.80 -3.41
C ARG A 54 -17.63 -6.21 -3.16
N PRO A 55 -17.35 -7.20 -4.04
CA PRO A 55 -17.77 -8.57 -3.80
C PRO A 55 -17.20 -9.12 -2.48
N ALA A 56 -18.03 -9.90 -1.77
CA ALA A 56 -17.71 -10.44 -0.44
C ALA A 56 -16.45 -11.33 -0.42
N GLU A 57 -16.10 -11.99 -1.54
CA GLU A 57 -14.86 -12.79 -1.66
C GLU A 57 -13.58 -11.97 -1.40
N ALA A 58 -13.66 -10.64 -1.50
CA ALA A 58 -12.52 -9.76 -1.28
C ALA A 58 -12.27 -9.44 0.21
N ASP A 59 -13.17 -9.82 1.11
CA ASP A 59 -13.14 -9.41 2.52
C ASP A 59 -12.19 -10.28 3.35
N ASP A 60 -12.29 -11.60 3.23
CA ASP A 60 -11.60 -12.58 4.08
C ASP A 60 -10.15 -12.89 3.69
N ARG A 61 -9.69 -12.37 2.54
CA ARG A 61 -8.33 -12.57 2.01
C ARG A 61 -8.01 -14.04 1.68
N ALA A 62 -9.04 -14.85 1.44
CA ALA A 62 -8.88 -16.24 1.02
C ALA A 62 -8.59 -16.34 -0.48
N VAL A 63 -9.20 -15.46 -1.30
CA VAL A 63 -9.05 -15.46 -2.75
C VAL A 63 -7.96 -14.46 -3.18
N PRO A 64 -6.95 -14.87 -3.97
CA PRO A 64 -5.96 -13.94 -4.49
C PRO A 64 -6.54 -13.06 -5.60
N GLY A 65 -5.92 -11.89 -5.79
CA GLY A 65 -6.22 -10.97 -6.89
C GLY A 65 -6.98 -9.72 -6.47
N HIS A 66 -7.18 -9.50 -5.17
CA HIS A 66 -7.70 -8.24 -4.64
C HIS A 66 -6.54 -7.39 -4.13
N TRP A 67 -6.35 -6.22 -4.72
CA TRP A 67 -5.20 -5.37 -4.45
C TRP A 67 -5.60 -4.11 -3.69
N GLU A 68 -4.74 -3.66 -2.78
CA GLU A 68 -4.81 -2.37 -2.12
C GLU A 68 -3.80 -1.42 -2.76
N GLY A 69 -4.24 -0.23 -3.14
CA GLY A 69 -3.43 0.81 -3.76
C GLY A 69 -3.19 2.02 -2.86
N ASP A 70 -2.02 2.65 -2.97
CA ASP A 70 -1.65 3.86 -2.24
C ASP A 70 -0.47 4.59 -2.90
N LEU A 71 -0.27 5.86 -2.55
CA LEU A 71 0.91 6.63 -2.91
C LEU A 71 1.83 6.83 -1.69
N ILE A 72 3.09 6.39 -1.83
CA ILE A 72 4.16 6.80 -0.94
C ILE A 72 4.68 8.16 -1.40
N LEU A 73 4.36 9.21 -0.64
CA LEU A 73 4.81 10.57 -0.93
C LEU A 73 6.28 10.80 -0.51
N GLY A 74 7.02 11.49 -1.37
CA GLY A 74 8.39 11.96 -1.18
C GLY A 74 8.46 13.37 -0.57
N GLU A 75 9.58 14.04 -0.80
CA GLU A 75 9.86 15.38 -0.28
C GLU A 75 8.78 16.41 -0.67
N GLY A 76 8.22 17.09 0.33
CA GLY A 76 7.20 18.13 0.12
C GLY A 76 5.94 17.64 -0.60
N SER A 77 5.70 16.32 -0.68
CA SER A 77 4.64 15.71 -1.50
C SER A 77 4.76 15.98 -3.02
N ARG A 78 5.96 16.34 -3.49
CA ARG A 78 6.25 16.70 -4.90
C ARG A 78 6.51 15.48 -5.78
N SER A 79 7.12 14.43 -5.23
CA SER A 79 7.32 13.14 -5.88
C SER A 79 6.59 12.02 -5.14
N ALA A 80 6.39 10.89 -5.81
CA ALA A 80 5.72 9.73 -5.24
C ALA A 80 6.21 8.42 -5.86
N VAL A 81 5.96 7.32 -5.16
CA VAL A 81 5.98 5.96 -5.70
C VAL A 81 4.61 5.35 -5.42
N GLY A 82 3.98 4.79 -6.44
CA GLY A 82 2.72 4.07 -6.25
C GLY A 82 2.97 2.66 -5.71
N THR A 83 2.03 2.14 -4.96
CA THR A 83 2.10 0.80 -4.38
C THR A 83 0.82 0.07 -4.66
N LEU A 84 0.92 -1.20 -5.09
CA LEU A 84 -0.18 -2.15 -5.12
C LEU A 84 0.21 -3.35 -4.27
N VAL A 85 -0.61 -3.71 -3.28
CA VAL A 85 -0.36 -4.85 -2.39
C VAL A 85 -1.51 -5.83 -2.46
N GLU A 86 -1.22 -7.06 -2.83
CA GLU A 86 -2.20 -8.13 -2.92
C GLU A 86 -2.63 -8.60 -1.51
N ARG A 87 -3.94 -8.73 -1.30
CA ARG A 87 -4.54 -8.90 0.03
C ARG A 87 -4.35 -10.30 0.63
N SER A 88 -4.04 -11.31 -0.16
CA SER A 88 -3.93 -12.70 0.32
C SER A 88 -2.47 -13.08 0.54
N THR A 89 -1.63 -12.86 -0.47
CA THR A 89 -0.21 -13.21 -0.59
C THR A 89 0.74 -12.11 -0.11
N ARG A 90 0.27 -10.86 0.05
CA ARG A 90 1.13 -9.67 0.31
C ARG A 90 2.10 -9.34 -0.82
N MET A 91 1.91 -9.92 -2.01
CA MET A 91 2.68 -9.57 -3.20
C MET A 91 2.60 -8.06 -3.41
N THR A 92 3.75 -7.41 -3.52
CA THR A 92 3.84 -5.96 -3.64
C THR A 92 4.35 -5.59 -5.02
N LEU A 93 3.69 -4.64 -5.69
CA LEU A 93 4.17 -3.99 -6.90
C LEU A 93 4.45 -2.52 -6.63
N LEU A 94 5.58 -2.04 -7.14
CA LEU A 94 5.96 -0.63 -7.07
C LEU A 94 5.78 0.05 -8.42
N LEU A 95 4.93 1.07 -8.44
CA LEU A 95 4.65 1.89 -9.62
C LEU A 95 5.70 3.01 -9.70
N HIS A 96 6.50 2.99 -10.75
CA HIS A 96 7.49 4.04 -11.01
C HIS A 96 6.81 5.29 -11.56
N LEU A 97 6.99 6.42 -10.87
CA LEU A 97 6.33 7.70 -11.15
C LEU A 97 7.37 8.84 -11.23
N PRO A 98 8.32 8.79 -12.17
CA PRO A 98 9.42 9.76 -12.22
C PRO A 98 8.93 11.17 -12.56
N ASP A 99 7.91 11.27 -13.41
CA ASP A 99 7.42 12.54 -13.93
C ASP A 99 6.29 13.15 -13.08
N GLY A 100 5.92 12.51 -11.97
CA GLY A 100 4.88 12.99 -11.06
C GLY A 100 3.75 11.99 -10.80
N LYS A 101 2.73 12.47 -10.11
CA LYS A 101 1.59 11.69 -9.60
C LYS A 101 0.23 12.22 -10.08
N SER A 102 0.17 12.77 -11.29
CA SER A 102 -1.10 13.12 -11.91
C SER A 102 -1.95 11.86 -12.11
N ALA A 103 -3.26 12.03 -12.33
CA ALA A 103 -4.14 10.89 -12.51
C ALA A 103 -3.81 10.08 -13.78
N GLU A 104 -3.36 10.74 -14.84
CA GLU A 104 -2.86 10.12 -16.07
C GLU A 104 -1.61 9.29 -15.81
N GLN A 105 -0.67 9.82 -15.01
CA GLN A 105 0.58 9.14 -14.69
C GLN A 105 0.33 7.91 -13.82
N VAL A 106 -0.52 8.03 -12.80
CA VAL A 106 -0.91 6.90 -11.94
C VAL A 106 -1.68 5.84 -12.72
N GLU A 107 -2.64 6.23 -13.57
CA GLU A 107 -3.37 5.31 -14.44
C GLU A 107 -2.44 4.53 -15.37
N ALA A 108 -1.56 5.22 -16.08
CA ALA A 108 -0.62 4.60 -17.00
C ALA A 108 0.33 3.64 -16.28
N ALA A 109 0.83 4.02 -15.10
CA ALA A 109 1.71 3.18 -14.30
C ALA A 109 0.99 1.94 -13.74
N MET A 110 -0.26 2.08 -13.27
CA MET A 110 -1.09 0.94 -12.86
C MET A 110 -1.32 -0.02 -14.02
N ARG A 111 -1.70 0.49 -15.20
CA ARG A 111 -1.94 -0.34 -16.39
C ARG A 111 -0.69 -1.11 -16.80
N ALA A 112 0.47 -0.44 -16.79
CA ALA A 112 1.75 -1.07 -17.12
C ALA A 112 2.21 -2.12 -16.08
N ALA A 113 1.84 -1.96 -14.81
CA ALA A 113 2.14 -2.95 -13.78
C ALA A 113 1.23 -4.18 -13.89
N ILE A 114 -0.06 -3.96 -14.13
CA ILE A 114 -1.07 -5.00 -14.19
C ILE A 114 -0.97 -5.84 -15.47
N SER A 115 -0.55 -5.26 -16.59
CA SER A 115 -0.33 -6.01 -17.84
C SER A 115 0.73 -7.11 -17.72
N LYS A 116 1.56 -7.08 -16.66
CA LYS A 116 2.56 -8.10 -16.35
C LYS A 116 2.03 -9.23 -15.48
N LEU A 117 0.82 -9.09 -14.93
CA LEU A 117 0.19 -10.09 -14.09
C LEU A 117 -0.62 -11.08 -14.94
N PRO A 118 -0.65 -12.37 -14.57
CA PRO A 118 -1.65 -13.29 -15.08
C PRO A 118 -3.07 -12.74 -14.83
N PRO A 119 -4.01 -12.85 -15.79
CA PRO A 119 -5.38 -12.34 -15.62
C PRO A 119 -6.09 -12.88 -14.37
N SER A 120 -5.78 -14.12 -13.94
CA SER A 120 -6.34 -14.73 -12.73
C SER A 120 -5.91 -14.06 -11.43
N LEU A 121 -4.85 -13.25 -11.45
CA LEU A 121 -4.28 -12.56 -10.28
C LEU A 121 -4.70 -11.09 -10.17
N ILE A 122 -5.67 -10.64 -10.94
CA ILE A 122 -6.19 -9.27 -10.84
C ILE A 122 -7.72 -9.25 -10.99
N ARG A 123 -8.39 -9.05 -9.86
CA ARG A 123 -9.86 -9.03 -9.75
C ARG A 123 -10.38 -7.64 -9.43
N THR A 124 -9.81 -6.99 -8.41
CA THR A 124 -10.27 -5.67 -7.96
C THR A 124 -9.10 -4.86 -7.41
N ILE A 125 -9.18 -3.54 -7.50
CA ILE A 125 -8.27 -2.62 -6.80
C ILE A 125 -9.06 -1.78 -5.81
N THR A 126 -8.48 -1.54 -4.64
CA THR A 126 -9.05 -0.67 -3.61
C THR A 126 -8.13 0.52 -3.40
N TRP A 127 -8.63 1.75 -3.43
CA TRP A 127 -7.84 2.97 -3.23
C TRP A 127 -8.56 3.93 -2.29
N ASP A 128 -7.87 4.96 -1.80
CA ASP A 128 -8.55 6.10 -1.20
C ASP A 128 -9.08 7.08 -2.24
N GLN A 129 -9.77 8.13 -1.77
CA GLN A 129 -10.42 9.14 -2.62
C GLN A 129 -9.43 10.24 -3.06
N GLY A 130 -8.16 9.90 -3.27
CA GLY A 130 -7.13 10.82 -3.76
C GLY A 130 -7.38 11.26 -5.20
N ALA A 131 -7.09 12.52 -5.52
CA ALA A 131 -7.35 13.10 -6.86
C ALA A 131 -6.55 12.40 -7.98
N GLU A 132 -5.46 11.71 -7.64
CA GLU A 132 -4.73 10.80 -8.52
C GLU A 132 -5.60 9.67 -9.10
N MET A 133 -6.74 9.36 -8.47
CA MET A 133 -7.69 8.35 -8.93
C MET A 133 -8.83 8.92 -9.78
N SER A 134 -8.74 10.18 -10.23
CA SER A 134 -9.79 10.78 -11.06
C SER A 134 -9.98 10.09 -12.43
N LYS A 135 -8.99 9.32 -12.90
CA LYS A 135 -9.05 8.49 -14.12
C LYS A 135 -9.49 7.03 -13.89
N HIS A 136 -9.97 6.67 -12.69
CA HIS A 136 -10.38 5.29 -12.37
C HIS A 136 -11.42 4.71 -13.35
N ALA A 137 -12.40 5.51 -13.80
CA ALA A 137 -13.41 5.03 -14.74
C ALA A 137 -12.79 4.63 -16.09
N ALA A 138 -11.87 5.44 -16.62
CA ALA A 138 -11.14 5.13 -17.84
C ALA A 138 -10.28 3.87 -17.68
N PHE A 139 -9.62 3.73 -16.52
CA PHE A 139 -8.86 2.53 -16.17
C PHE A 139 -9.74 1.27 -16.18
N THR A 140 -10.90 1.32 -15.51
CA THR A 140 -11.83 0.18 -15.45
C THR A 140 -12.39 -0.17 -16.82
N ILE A 141 -12.73 0.82 -17.65
CA ILE A 141 -13.18 0.58 -19.03
C ILE A 141 -12.09 -0.10 -19.87
N ALA A 142 -10.83 0.36 -19.76
CA ALA A 142 -9.73 -0.15 -20.57
C ALA A 142 -9.27 -1.56 -20.15
N THR A 143 -9.41 -1.90 -18.86
CA THR A 143 -8.84 -3.14 -18.30
C THR A 143 -9.88 -4.17 -17.86
N GLY A 144 -11.15 -3.76 -17.70
CA GLY A 144 -12.19 -4.56 -17.08
C GLY A 144 -12.06 -4.70 -15.55
N ILE A 145 -11.07 -4.07 -14.93
CA ILE A 145 -10.79 -4.22 -13.49
C ILE A 145 -11.54 -3.14 -12.69
N PRO A 146 -12.49 -3.51 -11.83
CA PRO A 146 -13.19 -2.55 -10.98
C PRO A 146 -12.27 -1.95 -9.90
N ILE A 147 -12.40 -0.64 -9.72
CA ILE A 147 -11.76 0.12 -8.64
C ILE A 147 -12.81 0.52 -7.60
N TYR A 148 -12.53 0.20 -6.35
CA TYR A 148 -13.38 0.52 -5.21
C TYR A 148 -12.71 1.55 -4.29
N PHE A 149 -13.50 2.50 -3.78
CA PHE A 149 -13.01 3.60 -2.97
C PHE A 149 -13.33 3.39 -1.49
N CYS A 150 -12.30 3.55 -0.66
CA CYS A 150 -12.46 3.52 0.79
C CYS A 150 -13.31 4.71 1.28
N ASP A 151 -13.98 4.52 2.40
CA ASP A 151 -14.72 5.58 3.06
C ASP A 151 -13.76 6.68 3.54
N PRO A 152 -14.19 7.96 3.48
CA PRO A 152 -13.40 9.05 4.04
C PRO A 152 -13.11 8.79 5.52
N HIS A 153 -11.89 9.08 5.94
CA HIS A 153 -11.44 8.92 7.33
C HIS A 153 -11.36 7.47 7.86
N SER A 154 -11.39 6.47 6.96
CA SER A 154 -11.37 5.03 7.30
C SER A 154 -10.07 4.33 6.88
N PRO A 155 -8.89 4.73 7.39
CA PRO A 155 -7.60 4.15 6.97
C PRO A 155 -7.48 2.64 7.26
N TRP A 156 -8.24 2.10 8.22
CA TRP A 156 -8.25 0.67 8.54
C TRP A 156 -8.75 -0.22 7.40
N GLN A 157 -9.50 0.35 6.44
CA GLN A 157 -9.95 -0.36 5.24
C GLN A 157 -8.79 -0.75 4.29
N ARG A 158 -7.61 -0.12 4.45
CA ARG A 158 -6.36 -0.39 3.70
C ARG A 158 -5.20 -0.82 4.61
N GLY A 159 -5.50 -1.66 5.61
CA GLY A 159 -4.50 -2.08 6.60
C GLY A 159 -3.29 -2.82 6.02
N SER A 160 -3.41 -3.46 4.84
CA SER A 160 -2.25 -4.12 4.20
C SER A 160 -1.26 -3.08 3.69
N ASN A 161 -1.76 -2.04 3.03
CA ASN A 161 -0.93 -0.94 2.53
C ASN A 161 -0.24 -0.17 3.64
N GLU A 162 -0.90 0.10 4.77
CA GLU A 162 -0.25 0.82 5.87
C GLU A 162 1.01 0.08 6.36
N ASN A 163 0.90 -1.24 6.56
CA ASN A 163 2.03 -2.06 6.98
C ASN A 163 3.12 -2.13 5.90
N THR A 164 2.75 -2.38 4.63
CA THR A 164 3.71 -2.46 3.52
C THR A 164 4.42 -1.14 3.27
N ASN A 165 3.70 -0.01 3.34
CA ASN A 165 4.28 1.31 3.22
C ASN A 165 5.25 1.58 4.38
N GLY A 166 4.94 1.12 5.59
CA GLY A 166 5.87 1.14 6.72
C GLY A 166 7.18 0.37 6.46
N LEU A 167 7.12 -0.74 5.74
CA LEU A 167 8.31 -1.50 5.32
C LEU A 167 9.10 -0.76 4.24
N LEU A 168 8.41 -0.25 3.23
CA LEU A 168 9.01 0.49 2.11
C LEU A 168 9.75 1.74 2.57
N ARG A 169 9.35 2.37 3.69
CA ARG A 169 10.08 3.52 4.27
C ARG A 169 11.51 3.21 4.72
N GLN A 170 11.92 1.95 4.85
CA GLN A 170 13.34 1.58 5.03
C GLN A 170 14.17 1.85 3.77
N TYR A 171 13.54 1.75 2.59
CA TYR A 171 14.19 1.94 1.29
C TYR A 171 13.89 3.32 0.68
N LEU A 172 12.72 3.87 0.98
CA LEU A 172 12.20 5.15 0.50
C LEU A 172 11.89 6.07 1.69
N PRO A 173 12.92 6.60 2.39
CA PRO A 173 12.73 7.39 3.59
C PRO A 173 11.80 8.59 3.37
N LYS A 174 11.20 9.09 4.46
CA LYS A 174 10.39 10.31 4.35
C LYS A 174 11.29 11.50 4.05
N GLY A 175 10.81 12.41 3.22
CA GLY A 175 11.53 13.65 2.88
C GLY A 175 12.61 13.47 1.81
N THR A 176 12.78 12.28 1.24
CA THR A 176 13.62 12.10 0.04
C THR A 176 12.84 12.44 -1.21
N ASP A 177 13.51 13.01 -2.20
CA ASP A 177 12.95 13.05 -3.54
C ASP A 177 12.90 11.62 -4.10
N LEU A 178 11.70 11.17 -4.49
CA LEU A 178 11.47 9.86 -5.04
C LEU A 178 11.55 9.83 -6.58
N SER A 179 11.55 11.00 -7.25
CA SER A 179 11.64 11.07 -8.71
C SER A 179 12.98 10.55 -9.25
N VAL A 180 14.03 10.65 -8.42
CA VAL A 180 15.39 10.20 -8.74
C VAL A 180 15.60 8.69 -8.51
N VAL A 181 14.61 7.98 -7.95
CA VAL A 181 14.73 6.55 -7.69
C VAL A 181 14.46 5.79 -8.99
N SER A 182 15.50 5.17 -9.55
CA SER A 182 15.38 4.47 -10.83
C SER A 182 14.43 3.26 -10.78
N ARG A 183 13.94 2.86 -11.95
CA ARG A 183 13.12 1.66 -12.14
C ARG A 183 13.80 0.42 -11.56
N GLU A 184 15.08 0.24 -11.84
CA GLU A 184 15.89 -0.91 -11.41
C GLU A 184 16.02 -0.94 -9.89
N LYS A 185 16.15 0.24 -9.26
CA LYS A 185 16.17 0.32 -7.80
C LYS A 185 14.82 -0.08 -7.20
N LEU A 186 13.72 0.34 -7.80
CA LEU A 186 12.38 -0.08 -7.38
C LEU A 186 12.15 -1.58 -7.57
N ASP A 187 12.61 -2.16 -8.68
CA ASP A 187 12.59 -3.61 -8.90
C ASP A 187 13.35 -4.35 -7.80
N ALA A 188 14.59 -3.94 -7.50
CA ALA A 188 15.37 -4.56 -6.44
C ALA A 188 14.71 -4.46 -5.05
N ILE A 189 14.04 -3.34 -4.75
CA ILE A 189 13.27 -3.17 -3.50
C ILE A 189 12.06 -4.12 -3.49
N GLN A 190 11.34 -4.19 -4.61
CA GLN A 190 10.19 -5.06 -4.80
C GLN A 190 10.58 -6.53 -4.60
N ASP A 191 11.62 -7.00 -5.26
CA ASP A 191 12.13 -8.37 -5.16
C ASP A 191 12.57 -8.68 -3.73
N SER A 192 13.27 -7.75 -3.08
CA SER A 192 13.67 -7.90 -1.67
C SER A 192 12.48 -8.02 -0.71
N LEU A 193 11.37 -7.34 -0.98
CA LEU A 193 10.16 -7.43 -0.16
C LEU A 193 9.34 -8.68 -0.44
N ASN A 194 9.28 -9.10 -1.71
CA ASN A 194 8.52 -10.25 -2.16
C ASN A 194 9.25 -11.58 -1.90
N GLY A 195 10.58 -11.54 -1.75
CA GLY A 195 11.42 -12.65 -1.27
C GLY A 195 11.62 -12.67 0.26
N ARG A 196 10.89 -11.85 1.02
CA ARG A 196 11.04 -11.80 2.50
C ARG A 196 9.95 -12.62 3.21
N PRO A 197 10.33 -13.60 4.05
CA PRO A 197 9.41 -14.37 4.89
C PRO A 197 8.45 -13.50 5.70
N ARG A 198 7.17 -13.87 5.73
CA ARG A 198 6.12 -13.17 6.51
C ARG A 198 5.50 -14.11 7.53
N LYS A 199 5.57 -13.75 8.81
CA LYS A 199 4.88 -14.52 9.88
C LYS A 199 3.38 -14.69 9.59
N THR A 200 2.74 -13.69 8.99
CA THR A 200 1.31 -13.73 8.60
C THR A 200 1.00 -14.75 7.50
N LEU A 201 2.02 -15.24 6.79
CA LEU A 201 1.91 -16.25 5.72
C LEU A 201 2.54 -17.58 6.16
N GLY A 202 2.64 -17.85 7.47
CA GLY A 202 3.30 -19.06 7.96
C GLY A 202 4.80 -19.09 7.65
N TYR A 203 5.45 -17.91 7.57
CA TYR A 203 6.85 -17.72 7.20
C TYR A 203 7.19 -17.98 5.74
N LEU A 204 6.20 -18.22 4.87
CA LEU A 204 6.41 -18.13 3.43
C LEU A 204 6.68 -16.69 3.00
N THR A 205 7.42 -16.54 1.91
CA THR A 205 7.59 -15.28 1.19
C THR A 205 6.33 -14.98 0.36
N PRO A 206 6.03 -13.70 0.06
CA PRO A 206 4.96 -13.36 -0.86
C PRO A 206 5.05 -14.06 -2.22
N SER A 207 6.26 -14.23 -2.76
CA SER A 207 6.49 -14.96 -4.01
C SER A 207 6.15 -16.44 -3.90
N GLU A 208 6.57 -17.13 -2.85
CA GLU A 208 6.20 -18.54 -2.62
C GLU A 208 4.70 -18.69 -2.42
N LYS A 209 4.08 -17.80 -1.64
CA LYS A 209 2.64 -17.86 -1.40
C LYS A 209 1.83 -17.62 -2.66
N LEU A 210 2.28 -16.72 -3.54
CA LEU A 210 1.67 -16.52 -4.84
C LEU A 210 1.83 -17.75 -5.74
N ALA A 211 3.00 -18.38 -5.72
CA ALA A 211 3.26 -19.60 -6.49
C ALA A 211 2.35 -20.77 -6.07
N GLU A 212 2.03 -20.92 -4.78
CA GLU A 212 1.06 -21.92 -4.31
C GLU A 212 -0.33 -21.73 -4.94
N PHE A 213 -0.78 -20.49 -5.14
CA PHE A 213 -2.07 -20.21 -5.78
C PHE A 213 -2.05 -20.39 -7.30
N LEU A 214 -0.88 -20.33 -7.92
CA LEU A 214 -0.69 -20.51 -9.36
C LEU A 214 -0.40 -21.97 -9.73
N ALA A 215 0.04 -22.78 -8.78
CA ALA A 215 0.24 -24.21 -9.00
C ALA A 215 -1.11 -24.86 -9.31
N PRO A 216 -1.23 -25.68 -10.38
CA PRO A 216 -2.44 -26.44 -10.63
C PRO A 216 -2.70 -27.35 -9.42
N THR A 217 -3.89 -27.26 -8.83
CA THR A 217 -4.37 -28.22 -7.84
C THR A 217 -4.29 -29.62 -8.47
N ALA A 218 -3.41 -30.47 -7.95
CA ALA A 218 -3.25 -31.85 -8.39
C ALA A 218 -4.49 -32.70 -8.07
#